data_AF-A0A973J8N3-F1
#
_entry.id   AF-A0A973J8N3-F1
#
_cell.length_a   1.000
_cell.length_b   1.000
_cell.length_c   1.000
_cell.angle_alpha   90.00
_cell.angle_beta   90.00
_cell.angle_gamma   90.00
#
_symmetry.space_group_name_H-M   'P 1'
#
loop_
_entity.id
_entity.type
_entity.pdbx_description
1 polymer ?
#
loop_
_entity_poly.entity_id
_entity_poly.type
_entity_poly.pdbx_seq_one_letter_code
_entity_poly.pdbx_strand_id
1 'polypeptide(L)'
;NNVVNPPYPELIAGPDGKPVVIVTDWEWGRWLGDITVAFNSAGTIVDLQGKPTEVLPTIDPDLGFEQRIAVLSEPLNALRATVIGTSAVALDGARTNVRAKETNLGDLVAEAMLAKTRSRGGQIAITNGGGIRASIPAGPVTVGQVLEVLPFGNTLATVDITGAQVRQALENGVSQVESGAGRFPQIAGVSFTYDPAQPAGSRVTSVSYGGAPIDPNGAFRVVTNNFMLTGGDGYTAFTKGSNPLDTGLILADVVQEYIAANSPVNVAVDGRIAVGAGTATTSAPTTSAPVPASLPNTSVGLLEPLNLLASLGASALAGGMALRRRARTSRPAEADLVEIEE
;
A
#
# COMPACT_ATOMS: atom_id res chain seq x y z
N ASN A 1 -5.63 17.54 -18.29
CA ASN A 1 -6.55 16.80 -17.42
C ASN A 1 -7.96 16.80 -18.00
N ASN A 2 -8.25 15.91 -18.94
CA ASN A 2 -9.61 15.61 -19.40
C ASN A 2 -9.95 14.17 -19.00
N VAL A 3 -9.83 13.84 -17.72
CA VAL A 3 -10.45 12.60 -17.23
C VAL A 3 -11.93 12.93 -17.08
N VAL A 4 -12.71 12.57 -18.10
CA VAL A 4 -14.16 12.56 -18.01
C VAL A 4 -14.49 11.57 -16.89
N ASN A 5 -15.09 12.03 -15.80
CA ASN A 5 -15.63 11.12 -14.80
C ASN A 5 -16.72 10.29 -15.51
N PRO A 6 -16.56 8.96 -15.63
CA PRO A 6 -17.57 8.14 -16.27
C PRO A 6 -18.89 8.26 -15.48
N PRO A 7 -20.05 8.15 -16.16
CA PRO A 7 -21.33 8.14 -15.48
C PRO A 7 -21.37 6.99 -14.46
N TYR A 8 -22.08 7.19 -13.35
CA TYR A 8 -22.37 6.12 -12.41
C TYR A 8 -23.86 5.78 -12.50
N PRO A 9 -24.22 4.50 -12.71
CA PRO A 9 -23.36 3.41 -13.20
C PRO A 9 -22.92 3.62 -14.67
N GLU A 10 -21.78 3.05 -15.06
CA GLU A 10 -21.31 3.07 -16.44
C GLU A 10 -21.85 1.86 -17.20
N LEU A 11 -22.37 2.08 -18.41
CA LEU A 11 -22.92 1.01 -19.25
C LEU A 11 -22.11 0.93 -20.55
N ILE A 12 -21.45 -0.21 -20.77
CA ILE A 12 -20.67 -0.47 -21.99
C ILE A 12 -21.17 -1.73 -22.71
N ALA A 13 -20.82 -1.89 -23.99
CA ALA A 13 -21.09 -3.12 -24.72
C ALA A 13 -19.99 -4.16 -24.44
N GLY A 14 -20.39 -5.38 -24.09
CA GLY A 14 -19.50 -6.54 -24.00
C GLY A 14 -19.07 -7.05 -25.37
N PRO A 15 -18.10 -8.00 -25.43
CA PRO A 15 -17.64 -8.59 -26.69
C PRO A 15 -18.74 -9.29 -27.51
N ASP A 16 -19.81 -9.72 -26.85
CA ASP A 16 -21.00 -10.33 -27.45
C ASP A 16 -22.11 -9.30 -27.78
N GLY A 17 -21.82 -8.01 -27.63
CA GLY A 17 -22.75 -6.90 -27.88
C GLY A 17 -23.78 -6.66 -26.78
N LYS A 18 -23.74 -7.41 -25.67
CA LYS A 18 -24.68 -7.22 -24.55
C LYS A 18 -24.25 -6.10 -23.61
N PRO A 19 -25.19 -5.42 -22.94
CA PRO A 19 -24.85 -4.37 -21.96
C PRO A 19 -24.12 -4.96 -20.75
N VAL A 20 -23.05 -4.30 -20.32
CA VAL A 20 -22.25 -4.60 -19.13
C VAL A 20 -22.25 -3.36 -18.23
N VAL A 21 -22.68 -3.54 -16.98
CA VAL A 21 -22.67 -2.49 -15.95
C VAL A 21 -21.31 -2.48 -15.26
N ILE A 22 -20.67 -1.33 -15.22
CA ILE A 22 -19.44 -1.07 -14.46
C ILE A 22 -19.76 -0.08 -13.35
N VAL A 23 -19.37 -0.44 -12.12
CA VAL A 23 -19.48 0.43 -10.94
C VAL A 23 -18.21 0.39 -10.11
N THR A 24 -17.87 1.54 -9.54
CA THR A 24 -16.84 1.68 -8.50
C THR A 24 -17.32 2.72 -7.49
N ASP A 25 -17.05 2.53 -6.21
CA ASP A 25 -17.40 3.42 -5.10
C ASP A 25 -16.14 4.03 -4.45
N TRP A 26 -15.14 4.29 -5.29
CA TRP A 26 -13.90 4.95 -4.96
C TRP A 26 -13.07 4.23 -3.89
N GLU A 27 -12.72 4.85 -2.75
CA GLU A 27 -11.80 4.28 -1.76
C GLU A 27 -12.20 4.58 -0.29
N TRP A 28 -11.61 3.81 0.64
CA TRP A 28 -11.63 4.01 2.10
C TRP A 28 -13.00 3.92 2.79
N GLY A 29 -14.00 3.34 2.12
CA GLY A 29 -15.37 3.29 2.64
C GLY A 29 -16.02 4.68 2.69
N ARG A 30 -15.46 5.67 2.00
CA ARG A 30 -16.00 7.03 1.94
C ARG A 30 -17.29 7.10 1.12
N TRP A 31 -17.47 6.19 0.17
CA TRP A 31 -18.72 6.07 -0.58
C TRP A 31 -19.26 4.66 -0.45
N LEU A 32 -20.58 4.58 -0.34
CA LEU A 32 -21.33 3.35 -0.46
C LEU A 32 -21.89 3.29 -1.89
N GLY A 33 -21.45 2.32 -2.68
CA GLY A 33 -22.04 2.05 -3.99
C GLY A 33 -23.50 1.63 -3.86
N ASP A 34 -24.38 2.24 -4.65
CA ASP A 34 -25.82 1.95 -4.66
C ASP A 34 -26.35 1.99 -6.10
N ILE A 35 -26.77 0.82 -6.59
CA ILE A 35 -27.38 0.62 -7.90
C ILE A 35 -28.62 -0.25 -7.82
N THR A 36 -29.57 0.06 -8.70
CA THR A 36 -30.72 -0.78 -9.00
C THR A 36 -30.64 -1.20 -10.46
N VAL A 37 -30.71 -2.51 -10.71
CA VAL A 37 -30.64 -3.10 -12.06
C VAL A 37 -31.89 -3.94 -12.28
N ALA A 38 -32.61 -3.68 -13.37
CA ALA A 38 -33.77 -4.47 -13.77
C ALA A 38 -33.42 -5.39 -14.95
N PHE A 39 -33.96 -6.61 -14.92
CA PHE A 39 -33.76 -7.62 -15.95
C PHE A 39 -35.09 -8.09 -16.54
N ASN A 40 -35.11 -8.41 -17.83
CA ASN A 40 -36.22 -9.17 -18.43
C ASN A 40 -36.10 -10.68 -18.13
N SER A 41 -37.09 -11.46 -18.57
CA SER A 41 -37.11 -12.92 -18.38
C SER A 41 -35.98 -13.68 -19.08
N ALA A 42 -35.33 -13.06 -20.07
CA ALA A 42 -34.14 -13.59 -20.74
C ALA A 42 -32.82 -13.19 -20.04
N GLY A 43 -32.88 -12.48 -18.91
CA GLY A 43 -31.70 -12.01 -18.17
C GLY A 43 -30.99 -10.81 -18.80
N THR A 44 -31.66 -10.07 -19.70
CA THR A 44 -31.10 -8.85 -20.31
C THR A 44 -31.47 -7.63 -19.47
N ILE A 45 -30.52 -6.72 -19.28
CA ILE A 45 -30.73 -5.45 -18.55
C ILE A 45 -31.73 -4.59 -19.33
N VAL A 46 -32.76 -4.10 -18.63
CA VAL A 46 -33.82 -3.24 -19.20
C VAL A 46 -33.93 -1.89 -18.51
N ASP A 47 -33.43 -1.76 -17.28
CA ASP A 47 -33.32 -0.50 -16.57
C ASP A 47 -32.09 -0.51 -15.65
N LEU A 48 -31.50 0.66 -15.47
CA LEU A 48 -30.28 0.85 -14.70
C LEU A 48 -30.25 2.25 -14.10
N GLN A 49 -30.26 2.32 -12.78
CA GLN A 49 -30.22 3.59 -12.04
C GLN A 49 -29.34 3.44 -10.80
N GLY A 50 -28.74 4.52 -10.34
CA GLY A 50 -27.95 4.50 -9.11
C GLY A 50 -27.11 5.75 -8.93
N LYS A 51 -26.66 5.96 -7.69
CA LYS A 51 -25.65 6.96 -7.36
C LYS A 51 -24.92 6.51 -6.09
N PRO A 52 -23.61 6.70 -5.98
CA PRO A 52 -22.93 6.42 -4.74
C PRO A 52 -23.37 7.42 -3.66
N THR A 53 -23.46 6.96 -2.42
CA THR A 53 -23.76 7.80 -1.26
C THR A 53 -22.49 8.04 -0.46
N GLU A 54 -22.12 9.29 -0.23
CA GLU A 54 -20.99 9.61 0.63
C GLU A 54 -21.33 9.25 2.08
N VAL A 55 -20.46 8.48 2.73
CA VAL A 55 -20.57 8.11 4.14
C VAL A 55 -20.10 9.29 4.99
N LEU A 56 -21.03 10.23 5.20
CA LEU A 56 -20.76 11.47 5.94
C LEU A 56 -20.82 11.24 7.46
N PRO A 57 -20.08 12.03 8.27
CA PRO A 57 -20.19 12.00 9.73
C PRO A 57 -21.58 12.29 10.29
N THR A 58 -22.49 12.82 9.47
CA THR A 58 -23.89 13.09 9.83
C THR A 58 -24.79 11.86 9.75
N ILE A 59 -24.29 10.73 9.23
CA ILE A 59 -25.02 9.47 9.24
C ILE A 59 -24.80 8.82 10.60
N ASP A 60 -25.90 8.54 11.32
CA ASP A 60 -25.81 7.92 12.64
C ASP A 60 -25.17 6.53 12.54
N PRO A 61 -24.08 6.27 13.28
CA PRO A 61 -23.46 4.97 13.28
C PRO A 61 -24.32 3.95 14.04
N ASP A 62 -24.26 2.69 13.63
CA ASP A 62 -24.91 1.61 14.38
C ASP A 62 -24.22 1.40 15.73
N LEU A 63 -24.95 1.64 16.82
CA LEU A 63 -24.41 1.56 18.17
C LEU A 63 -23.85 0.18 18.53
N GLY A 64 -24.41 -0.89 17.97
CA GLY A 64 -23.93 -2.25 18.19
C GLY A 64 -22.58 -2.50 17.54
N PHE A 65 -22.34 -1.94 16.35
CA PHE A 65 -21.04 -1.96 15.70
C PHE A 65 -20.04 -1.03 16.39
N GLU A 66 -20.44 0.18 16.78
CA GLU A 66 -19.58 1.12 17.52
C GLU A 66 -19.02 0.50 18.80
N GLN A 67 -19.89 -0.15 19.60
CA GLN A 67 -19.46 -0.83 20.82
C GLN A 67 -18.45 -1.95 20.55
N ARG A 68 -18.63 -2.71 19.46
CA ARG A 68 -17.69 -3.77 19.07
C ARG A 68 -16.35 -3.20 18.60
N ILE A 69 -16.38 -2.13 17.81
CA ILE A 69 -15.18 -1.44 17.35
C ILE A 69 -14.41 -0.89 18.55
N ALA A 70 -15.10 -0.26 19.50
CA ALA A 70 -14.49 0.30 20.71
C ALA A 70 -13.68 -0.77 21.48
N VAL A 71 -14.29 -1.92 21.78
CA VAL A 71 -13.64 -3.03 22.48
C VAL A 71 -12.41 -3.55 21.73
N LEU A 72 -12.50 -3.70 20.41
CA LEU A 72 -11.37 -4.20 19.60
C LEU A 72 -10.26 -3.16 19.42
N SER A 73 -10.61 -1.87 19.45
CA SER A 73 -9.68 -0.77 19.22
C SER A 73 -8.81 -0.44 20.43
N GLU A 74 -9.27 -0.67 21.65
CA GLU A 74 -8.57 -0.27 22.88
C GLU A 74 -7.11 -0.77 22.96
N PRO A 75 -6.80 -2.07 22.81
CA PRO A 75 -5.41 -2.54 22.85
C PRO A 75 -4.58 -2.02 21.67
N LEU A 76 -5.22 -1.81 20.51
CA LEU A 76 -4.56 -1.28 19.32
C LEU A 76 -4.22 0.21 19.49
N ASN A 77 -5.07 0.98 20.15
CA ASN A 77 -4.86 2.40 20.40
C ASN A 77 -3.64 2.62 21.30
N ALA A 78 -3.48 1.80 22.34
CA ALA A 78 -2.30 1.84 23.20
C ALA A 78 -1.00 1.55 22.42
N LEU A 79 -1.00 0.51 21.57
CA LEU A 79 0.13 0.20 20.70
C LEU A 79 0.44 1.35 19.73
N ARG A 80 -0.59 1.85 19.03
CA ARG A 80 -0.47 2.94 18.05
C ARG A 80 0.05 4.25 18.67
N ALA A 81 -0.26 4.51 19.95
CA ALA A 81 0.19 5.69 20.66
C ALA A 81 1.66 5.60 21.14
N THR A 82 2.29 4.42 21.04
CA THR A 82 3.69 4.24 21.47
C THR A 82 4.61 5.11 20.62
N VAL A 83 5.34 6.02 21.26
CA VAL A 83 6.35 6.88 20.63
C VAL A 83 7.63 6.08 20.43
N ILE A 84 8.13 6.05 19.19
CA ILE A 84 9.33 5.30 18.79
C ILE A 84 10.54 6.22 18.54
N GLY A 85 10.32 7.53 18.46
CA GLY A 85 11.36 8.51 18.21
C GLY A 85 10.76 9.89 17.94
N THR A 86 11.57 10.80 17.40
CA THR A 86 11.14 12.15 17.02
C THR A 86 11.64 12.52 15.63
N SER A 87 10.91 13.36 14.92
CA SER A 87 11.33 13.97 13.65
C SER A 87 11.46 15.48 13.82
N ALA A 88 12.62 16.03 13.43
CA ALA A 88 12.86 17.48 13.44
C ALA A 88 12.10 18.22 12.33
N VAL A 89 11.65 17.50 11.30
CA VAL A 89 10.96 18.03 10.12
C VAL A 89 9.69 17.23 9.84
N ALA A 90 8.75 17.81 9.09
CA ALA A 90 7.64 17.04 8.54
C ALA A 90 8.16 16.09 7.46
N LEU A 91 7.72 14.84 7.50
CA LEU A 91 8.06 13.81 6.52
C LEU A 91 6.92 13.68 5.50
N ASP A 92 7.21 14.05 4.25
CA ASP A 92 6.23 14.15 3.18
C ASP A 92 5.96 12.80 2.51
N GLY A 93 4.79 12.21 2.78
CA GLY A 93 4.26 11.04 2.08
C GLY A 93 2.99 11.36 1.29
N ALA A 94 2.75 12.63 0.95
CA ALA A 94 1.56 13.01 0.21
C ALA A 94 1.55 12.30 -1.15
N ARG A 95 0.40 11.72 -1.52
CA ARG A 95 0.23 10.94 -2.76
C ARG A 95 0.72 11.67 -4.00
N THR A 96 0.46 12.98 -4.10
CA THR A 96 0.86 13.83 -5.23
C THR A 96 2.37 14.04 -5.32
N ASN A 97 3.10 13.86 -4.21
CA ASN A 97 4.54 14.08 -4.13
C ASN A 97 5.30 12.76 -4.23
N VAL A 98 5.01 11.79 -3.36
CA VAL A 98 5.73 10.52 -3.28
C VAL A 98 5.61 9.66 -4.55
N ARG A 99 4.64 9.99 -5.42
CA ARG A 99 4.42 9.34 -6.72
C ARG A 99 4.90 10.14 -7.94
N ALA A 100 5.57 11.27 -7.70
CA ALA A 100 5.99 12.18 -8.77
C ALA A 100 7.41 12.72 -8.60
N LYS A 101 7.94 12.77 -7.38
CA LYS A 101 9.24 13.34 -7.05
C LYS A 101 9.86 12.68 -5.82
N GLU A 102 11.13 12.98 -5.60
CA GLU A 102 11.83 12.70 -4.34
C GLU A 102 11.09 13.31 -3.16
N THR A 103 11.01 12.56 -2.07
CA THR A 103 10.41 13.01 -0.81
C THR A 103 11.28 12.53 0.34
N ASN A 104 11.42 13.34 1.38
CA ASN A 104 12.22 12.97 2.54
C ASN A 104 11.67 11.74 3.30
N LEU A 105 10.35 11.47 3.26
CA LEU A 105 9.81 10.22 3.80
C LEU A 105 10.17 9.03 2.92
N GLY A 106 10.13 9.18 1.59
CA GLY A 106 10.59 8.16 0.65
C GLY A 106 12.06 7.81 0.85
N ASP A 107 12.91 8.83 1.01
CA ASP A 107 14.33 8.66 1.31
C ASP A 107 14.53 7.96 2.66
N LEU A 108 13.81 8.36 3.71
CA LEU A 108 13.88 7.70 5.01
C LEU A 108 13.53 6.21 4.93
N VAL A 109 12.44 5.87 4.22
CA VAL A 109 12.03 4.46 4.05
C VAL A 109 13.09 3.68 3.27
N ALA A 110 13.59 4.22 2.16
CA ALA A 110 14.60 3.56 1.35
C ALA A 110 15.95 3.42 2.10
N GLU A 111 16.36 4.41 2.89
CA GLU A 111 17.54 4.34 3.76
C GLU A 111 17.36 3.31 4.88
N ALA A 112 16.18 3.21 5.50
CA ALA A 112 15.89 2.20 6.50
C ALA A 112 16.04 0.78 5.92
N MET A 113 15.48 0.56 4.72
CA MET A 113 15.62 -0.70 3.96
C MET A 113 17.09 -1.04 3.68
N LEU A 114 17.84 -0.06 3.17
CA LEU A 114 19.25 -0.23 2.84
C LEU A 114 20.09 -0.49 4.10
N ALA A 115 19.91 0.30 5.15
CA ALA A 115 20.62 0.17 6.42
C ALA A 115 20.43 -1.22 7.04
N LYS A 116 19.20 -1.75 7.04
CA LYS A 116 18.89 -3.09 7.58
C LYS A 116 19.59 -4.23 6.84
N THR A 117 19.97 -4.01 5.58
CA THR A 117 20.52 -5.06 4.70
C THR A 117 22.00 -4.85 4.33
N ARG A 118 22.63 -3.72 4.69
CA ARG A 118 24.05 -3.47 4.38
C ARG A 118 24.98 -4.60 4.84
N SER A 119 24.78 -5.13 6.04
CA SER A 119 25.57 -6.26 6.58
C SER A 119 25.42 -7.56 5.78
N ARG A 120 24.40 -7.65 4.91
CA ARG A 120 24.12 -8.76 4.00
C ARG A 120 24.38 -8.40 2.53
N GLY A 121 25.09 -7.30 2.30
CA GLY A 121 25.49 -6.83 0.97
C GLY A 121 24.45 -6.00 0.24
N GLY A 122 23.41 -5.48 0.91
CA GLY A 122 22.48 -4.51 0.31
C GLY A 122 23.22 -3.27 -0.18
N GLN A 123 23.05 -2.92 -1.46
CA GLN A 123 23.77 -1.81 -2.12
C GLN A 123 22.84 -0.68 -2.53
N ILE A 124 21.67 -1.02 -3.06
CA ILE A 124 20.67 -0.08 -3.59
C ILE A 124 19.33 -0.47 -2.98
N ALA A 125 18.54 0.51 -2.54
CA ALA A 125 17.15 0.28 -2.18
C ALA A 125 16.21 0.97 -3.19
N ILE A 126 15.14 0.28 -3.58
CA ILE A 126 14.07 0.81 -4.42
C ILE A 126 12.73 0.39 -3.82
N THR A 127 11.90 1.36 -3.48
CA THR A 127 10.51 1.14 -3.04
C THR A 127 9.55 2.00 -3.85
N ASN A 128 8.37 1.49 -4.15
CA ASN A 128 7.36 2.19 -4.94
C ASN A 128 6.60 3.19 -4.05
N GLY A 129 6.41 4.43 -4.53
CA GLY A 129 5.69 5.47 -3.80
C GLY A 129 4.22 5.11 -3.51
N GLY A 130 3.65 4.15 -4.24
CA GLY A 130 2.35 3.55 -3.98
C GLY A 130 2.27 2.80 -2.65
N GLY A 131 3.42 2.35 -2.13
CA GLY A 131 3.57 1.71 -0.81
C GLY A 131 3.56 2.70 0.36
N ILE A 132 3.80 4.00 0.12
CA ILE A 132 3.86 5.07 1.13
C ILE A 132 2.54 5.84 1.10
N ARG A 133 1.81 5.82 2.22
CA ARG A 133 0.37 6.15 2.22
C ARG A 133 -0.02 7.38 3.03
N ALA A 134 0.85 7.89 3.87
CA ALA A 134 0.60 9.03 4.74
C ALA A 134 1.87 9.86 4.95
N SER A 135 1.70 11.10 5.40
CA SER A 135 2.80 11.94 5.90
C SER A 135 2.92 11.82 7.42
N ILE A 136 4.09 12.13 7.96
CA ILE A 136 4.32 12.21 9.42
C ILE A 136 4.65 13.67 9.77
N PRO A 137 3.92 14.31 10.71
CA PRO A 137 4.27 15.66 11.16
C PRO A 137 5.60 15.69 11.91
N ALA A 138 6.22 16.87 12.01
CA ALA A 138 7.36 17.08 12.90
C ALA A 138 6.95 16.84 14.37
N GLY A 139 7.89 16.40 15.19
CA GLY A 139 7.67 16.08 16.60
C GLY A 139 7.74 14.58 16.89
N PRO A 140 7.06 14.10 17.96
CA PRO A 140 7.02 12.67 18.29
C PRO A 140 6.46 11.83 17.15
N VAL A 141 7.15 10.74 16.83
CA VAL A 141 6.72 9.75 15.85
C VAL A 141 6.22 8.52 16.57
N THR A 142 5.04 8.02 16.20
CA THR A 142 4.41 6.86 16.83
C THR A 142 4.38 5.63 15.94
N VAL A 143 4.20 4.44 16.55
CA VAL A 143 3.92 3.19 15.83
C VAL A 143 2.73 3.35 14.89
N GLY A 144 1.65 3.99 15.35
CA GLY A 144 0.44 4.21 14.56
C GLY A 144 0.70 5.00 13.28
N GLN A 145 1.53 6.04 13.36
CA GLN A 145 1.92 6.83 12.19
C GLN A 145 2.73 5.98 11.20
N VAL A 146 3.70 5.16 11.66
CA VAL A 146 4.45 4.29 10.73
C VAL A 146 3.55 3.24 10.07
N LEU A 147 2.59 2.67 10.81
CA LEU A 147 1.60 1.75 10.25
C LEU A 147 0.65 2.43 9.25
N GLU A 148 0.31 3.71 9.46
CA GLU A 148 -0.44 4.49 8.48
C GLU A 148 0.38 4.76 7.21
N VAL A 149 1.69 4.99 7.34
CA VAL A 149 2.59 5.15 6.19
C VAL A 149 2.74 3.85 5.40
N LEU A 150 2.88 2.70 6.07
CA LEU A 150 3.17 1.39 5.49
C LEU A 150 2.12 0.32 5.87
N PRO A 151 0.86 0.46 5.43
CA PRO A 151 -0.27 -0.31 5.99
C PRO A 151 -0.43 -1.73 5.43
N PHE A 152 0.40 -2.14 4.46
CA PHE A 152 0.16 -3.37 3.70
C PHE A 152 0.79 -4.63 4.30
N GLY A 153 1.55 -4.51 5.39
CA GLY A 153 2.29 -5.64 5.95
C GLY A 153 3.36 -6.20 5.01
N ASN A 154 3.83 -5.38 4.05
CA ASN A 154 4.90 -5.74 3.14
C ASN A 154 6.16 -6.15 3.93
N THR A 155 6.86 -7.15 3.43
CA THR A 155 8.15 -7.59 3.98
C THR A 155 9.32 -7.06 3.16
N LEU A 156 10.46 -6.91 3.83
CA LEU A 156 11.72 -6.52 3.21
C LEU A 156 12.28 -7.67 2.37
N ALA A 157 12.65 -7.38 1.15
CA ALA A 157 13.13 -8.36 0.18
C ALA A 157 14.44 -7.91 -0.47
N THR A 158 15.22 -8.85 -0.98
CA THR A 158 16.44 -8.58 -1.75
C THR A 158 16.51 -9.41 -3.02
N VAL A 159 17.19 -8.90 -4.05
CA VAL A 159 17.45 -9.61 -5.30
C VAL A 159 18.74 -9.10 -5.93
N ASP A 160 19.48 -9.99 -6.60
CA ASP A 160 20.67 -9.61 -7.37
C ASP A 160 20.27 -9.33 -8.81
N ILE A 161 20.54 -8.12 -9.28
CA ILE A 161 20.25 -7.69 -10.67
C ILE A 161 21.43 -6.94 -11.26
N THR A 162 21.49 -6.89 -12.60
CA THR A 162 22.53 -6.13 -13.30
C THR A 162 22.24 -4.63 -13.28
N GLY A 163 23.26 -3.80 -13.52
CA GLY A 163 23.05 -2.34 -13.67
C GLY A 163 22.05 -1.99 -14.79
N ALA A 164 22.00 -2.78 -15.86
CA ALA A 164 20.99 -2.63 -16.91
C ALA A 164 19.57 -2.91 -16.38
N GLN A 165 19.40 -3.91 -15.52
CA GLN A 165 18.11 -4.21 -14.87
C GLN A 165 17.75 -3.15 -13.81
N VAL A 166 18.72 -2.57 -13.09
CA VAL A 166 18.48 -1.41 -12.22
C VAL A 166 17.89 -0.26 -13.04
N ARG A 167 18.52 0.09 -14.17
CA ARG A 167 17.99 1.10 -15.09
C ARG A 167 16.58 0.74 -15.58
N GLN A 168 16.33 -0.51 -15.95
CA GLN A 168 15.00 -0.95 -16.37
C GLN A 168 13.94 -0.77 -15.27
N ALA A 169 14.28 -1.06 -14.00
CA ALA A 169 13.40 -0.84 -12.87
C ALA A 169 13.06 0.64 -12.68
N LEU A 170 14.06 1.52 -12.83
CA LEU A 170 13.87 2.97 -12.76
C LEU A 170 13.04 3.51 -13.93
N GLU A 171 13.28 3.03 -15.15
CA GLU A 171 12.47 3.33 -16.34
C GLU A 171 10.99 2.95 -16.14
N ASN A 172 10.72 1.76 -15.59
CA ASN A 172 9.36 1.40 -15.20
C ASN A 172 8.81 2.41 -14.18
N GLY A 173 9.59 2.74 -13.16
CA GLY A 173 9.13 3.62 -12.10
C GLY A 173 8.70 5.02 -12.58
N VAL A 174 9.39 5.58 -13.57
CA VAL A 174 9.03 6.90 -14.14
C VAL A 174 8.12 6.83 -15.38
N SER A 175 7.71 5.64 -15.82
CA SER A 175 6.93 5.43 -17.05
C SER A 175 5.51 6.04 -17.04
N GLN A 176 4.97 6.32 -15.85
CA GLN A 176 3.61 6.84 -15.65
C GLN A 176 3.57 7.94 -14.57
N VAL A 177 4.64 8.73 -14.50
CA VAL A 177 4.81 9.78 -13.48
C VAL A 177 3.72 10.85 -13.57
N GLU A 178 3.24 11.16 -14.77
CA GLU A 178 2.23 12.18 -15.04
C GLU A 178 0.82 11.78 -14.56
N SER A 179 0.55 10.48 -14.47
CA SER A 179 -0.73 9.97 -13.94
C SER A 179 -0.69 9.74 -12.42
N GLY A 180 0.46 9.99 -11.76
CA GLY A 180 0.63 9.72 -10.33
C GLY A 180 0.49 8.23 -9.99
N ALA A 181 0.93 7.36 -10.90
CA ALA A 181 0.92 5.92 -10.68
C ALA A 181 1.76 5.54 -9.45
N GLY A 182 1.36 4.47 -8.74
CA GLY A 182 2.06 4.01 -7.53
C GLY A 182 3.51 3.60 -7.76
N ARG A 183 3.90 3.37 -9.01
CA ARG A 183 5.21 2.84 -9.40
C ARG A 183 6.39 3.80 -9.27
N PHE A 184 6.20 5.09 -8.99
CA PHE A 184 7.34 6.01 -8.89
C PHE A 184 8.35 5.54 -7.83
N PRO A 185 9.66 5.49 -8.13
CA PRO A 185 10.64 4.92 -7.21
C PRO A 185 11.09 5.96 -6.17
N GLN A 186 11.07 5.59 -4.90
CA GLN A 186 11.87 6.23 -3.85
C GLN A 186 13.10 5.34 -3.61
N ILE A 187 14.28 5.94 -3.40
CA ILE A 187 15.56 5.23 -3.55
C ILE A 187 16.59 5.56 -2.46
N ALA A 188 17.53 4.64 -2.26
CA ALA A 188 18.76 4.87 -1.50
C ALA A 188 19.94 4.12 -2.12
N GLY A 189 21.16 4.65 -1.95
CA GLY A 189 22.40 4.06 -2.48
C GLY A 189 22.63 4.21 -4.00
N VAL A 190 21.68 4.80 -4.71
CA VAL A 190 21.75 5.12 -6.15
C VAL A 190 21.18 6.52 -6.36
N SER A 191 21.59 7.20 -7.43
CA SER A 191 20.94 8.41 -7.91
C SER A 191 20.63 8.31 -9.39
N PHE A 192 19.60 9.01 -9.87
CA PHE A 192 19.27 9.01 -11.29
C PHE A 192 18.59 10.31 -11.71
N THR A 193 18.71 10.60 -13.00
CA THR A 193 18.03 11.71 -13.66
C THR A 193 17.04 11.15 -14.68
N TYR A 194 15.89 11.80 -14.86
CA TYR A 194 14.93 11.40 -15.88
C TYR A 194 14.25 12.59 -16.56
N ASP A 195 13.83 12.41 -17.82
CA ASP A 195 13.10 13.39 -18.61
C ASP A 195 11.70 12.82 -18.96
N PRO A 196 10.61 13.34 -18.35
CA PRO A 196 9.26 12.89 -18.63
C PRO A 196 8.79 13.21 -20.06
N ALA A 197 9.45 14.15 -20.76
CA ALA A 197 9.14 14.44 -22.15
C ALA A 197 9.57 13.32 -23.11
N GLN A 198 10.45 12.41 -22.68
CA GLN A 198 10.83 11.24 -23.48
C GLN A 198 9.75 10.14 -23.44
N PRO A 199 9.68 9.29 -24.48
CA PRO A 199 8.82 8.11 -24.48
C PRO A 199 9.08 7.22 -23.27
N ALA A 200 8.02 6.66 -22.68
CA ALA A 200 8.14 5.70 -21.59
C ALA A 200 9.07 4.52 -21.99
N GLY A 201 10.02 4.19 -21.12
CA GLY A 201 11.08 3.22 -21.41
C GLY A 201 12.41 3.84 -21.88
N SER A 202 12.42 5.14 -22.19
CA SER A 202 13.61 5.92 -22.55
C SER A 202 13.71 7.24 -21.76
N ARG A 203 13.12 7.29 -20.55
CA ARG A 203 13.04 8.50 -19.74
C ARG A 203 14.26 8.70 -18.86
N VAL A 204 14.91 7.64 -18.39
CA VAL A 204 16.06 7.73 -17.48
C VAL A 204 17.28 8.17 -18.27
N THR A 205 17.75 9.39 -18.02
CA THR A 205 18.88 10.00 -18.76
C THR A 205 20.23 9.62 -18.15
N SER A 206 20.32 9.42 -16.84
CA SER A 206 21.53 8.92 -16.17
C SER A 206 21.20 8.11 -14.93
N VAL A 207 22.07 7.17 -14.57
CA VAL A 207 22.01 6.41 -13.32
C VAL A 207 23.42 6.33 -12.77
N SER A 208 23.59 6.67 -11.50
CA SER A 208 24.88 6.71 -10.83
C SER A 208 24.85 5.90 -9.54
N TYR A 209 25.93 5.16 -9.32
CA TYR A 209 26.17 4.38 -8.11
C TYR A 209 27.56 4.72 -7.58
N GLY A 210 27.68 5.06 -6.30
CA GLY A 210 28.96 5.45 -5.68
C GLY A 210 29.62 6.67 -6.35
N GLY A 211 28.83 7.59 -6.91
CA GLY A 211 29.32 8.79 -7.59
C GLY A 211 29.80 8.59 -9.04
N ALA A 212 29.75 7.36 -9.56
CA ALA A 212 30.12 7.04 -10.95
C ALA A 212 28.89 6.55 -11.74
N PRO A 213 28.89 6.64 -13.09
CA PRO A 213 27.88 5.98 -13.92
C PRO A 213 27.78 4.49 -13.58
N ILE A 214 26.56 3.98 -13.48
CA ILE A 214 26.34 2.56 -13.19
C ILE A 214 26.89 1.69 -14.32
N ASP A 215 27.68 0.67 -13.98
CA ASP A 215 28.11 -0.34 -14.96
C ASP A 215 26.90 -1.20 -15.35
N PRO A 216 26.46 -1.23 -16.63
CA PRO A 216 25.31 -2.02 -17.05
C PRO A 216 25.49 -3.52 -16.81
N ASN A 217 26.72 -4.03 -16.77
CA ASN A 217 27.02 -5.44 -16.53
C ASN A 217 27.38 -5.74 -15.07
N GLY A 218 27.55 -4.71 -14.24
CA GLY A 218 27.82 -4.85 -12.82
C GLY A 218 26.65 -5.53 -12.10
N ALA A 219 26.95 -6.36 -11.11
CA ALA A 219 25.95 -7.03 -10.27
C ALA A 219 25.68 -6.19 -9.00
N PHE A 220 24.40 -5.95 -8.72
CA PHE A 220 23.94 -5.16 -7.58
C PHE A 220 22.91 -5.95 -6.78
N ARG A 221 23.15 -6.08 -5.47
CA ARG A 221 22.10 -6.56 -4.56
C ARG A 221 21.17 -5.42 -4.21
N VAL A 222 19.98 -5.46 -4.82
CA VAL A 222 18.92 -4.48 -4.63
C VAL A 222 17.98 -4.94 -3.53
N VAL A 223 17.59 -3.99 -2.69
CA VAL A 223 16.65 -4.16 -1.59
C VAL A 223 15.32 -3.54 -2.02
N THR A 224 14.23 -4.26 -1.83
CA THR A 224 12.88 -3.83 -2.19
C THR A 224 11.86 -4.41 -1.21
N ASN A 225 10.57 -4.38 -1.57
CA ASN A 225 9.52 -5.06 -0.82
C ASN A 225 9.00 -6.29 -1.58
N ASN A 226 8.41 -7.26 -0.88
CA ASN A 226 7.91 -8.51 -1.46
C ASN A 226 6.89 -8.31 -2.61
N PHE A 227 6.05 -7.29 -2.55
CA PHE A 227 5.14 -6.92 -3.65
C PHE A 227 5.90 -6.58 -4.94
N MET A 228 6.93 -5.73 -4.85
CA MET A 228 7.76 -5.38 -6.00
C MET A 228 8.66 -6.53 -6.46
N LEU A 229 9.18 -7.33 -5.52
CA LEU A 229 10.02 -8.51 -5.83
C LEU A 229 9.30 -9.46 -6.80
N THR A 230 7.99 -9.62 -6.63
CA THR A 230 7.12 -10.47 -7.46
C THR A 230 6.57 -9.77 -8.72
N GLY A 231 7.03 -8.54 -9.01
CA GLY A 231 6.68 -7.79 -10.22
C GLY A 231 5.52 -6.81 -10.06
N GLY A 232 5.05 -6.58 -8.83
CA GLY A 232 4.06 -5.55 -8.51
C GLY A 232 4.43 -4.18 -9.09
N ASP A 233 3.44 -3.37 -9.45
CA ASP A 233 3.62 -2.05 -10.10
C ASP A 233 4.46 -2.08 -11.40
N GLY A 234 4.61 -3.25 -12.03
CA GLY A 234 5.34 -3.42 -13.29
C GLY A 234 6.84 -3.63 -13.13
N TYR A 235 7.34 -3.85 -11.90
CA TYR A 235 8.76 -4.08 -11.59
C TYR A 235 9.28 -5.48 -12.02
N THR A 236 8.98 -5.88 -13.26
CA THR A 236 9.36 -7.16 -13.86
C THR A 236 10.88 -7.37 -14.00
N ALA A 237 11.69 -6.31 -13.85
CA ALA A 237 13.14 -6.45 -13.78
C ALA A 237 13.57 -7.30 -12.56
N PHE A 238 12.85 -7.19 -11.44
CA PHE A 238 13.17 -7.94 -10.21
C PHE A 238 12.85 -9.42 -10.33
N THR A 239 11.81 -9.80 -11.08
CA THR A 239 11.45 -11.22 -11.28
C THR A 239 12.45 -11.98 -12.15
N LYS A 240 13.33 -11.25 -12.85
CA LYS A 240 14.41 -11.79 -13.69
C LYS A 240 15.78 -11.77 -13.00
N GLY A 241 15.84 -11.31 -11.75
CA GLY A 241 17.06 -11.30 -10.96
C GLY A 241 17.41 -12.68 -10.41
N SER A 242 18.63 -12.81 -9.90
CA SER A 242 19.10 -14.02 -9.22
C SER A 242 19.09 -13.83 -7.70
N ASN A 243 19.18 -14.94 -6.96
CA ASN A 243 19.18 -14.95 -5.48
C ASN A 243 18.05 -14.12 -4.83
N PRO A 244 16.78 -14.23 -5.29
CA PRO A 244 15.69 -13.54 -4.63
C PRO A 244 15.50 -14.07 -3.21
N LEU A 245 15.29 -13.17 -2.26
CA LEU A 245 15.05 -13.51 -0.86
C LEU A 245 13.98 -12.56 -0.30
N ASP A 246 12.85 -13.12 0.12
CA ASP A 246 11.97 -12.45 1.08
C ASP A 246 12.53 -12.74 2.48
N THR A 247 12.89 -11.69 3.21
CA THR A 247 13.50 -11.85 4.54
C THR A 247 12.48 -12.17 5.63
N GLY A 248 11.18 -11.99 5.35
CA GLY A 248 10.10 -12.07 6.34
C GLY A 248 10.06 -10.91 7.34
N LEU A 249 11.03 -9.99 7.30
CA LEU A 249 11.06 -8.80 8.16
C LEU A 249 9.99 -7.82 7.70
N ILE A 250 9.07 -7.45 8.59
CA ILE A 250 8.02 -6.47 8.27
C ILE A 250 8.66 -5.11 8.00
N LEU A 251 8.36 -4.52 6.85
CA LEU A 251 8.94 -3.24 6.43
C LEU A 251 8.61 -2.10 7.41
N ALA A 252 7.41 -2.10 7.97
CA ALA A 252 7.03 -1.12 8.99
C ALA A 252 7.91 -1.23 10.24
N ASP A 253 8.27 -2.44 10.68
CA ASP A 253 9.15 -2.64 11.83
C ASP A 253 10.58 -2.20 11.53
N VAL A 254 11.06 -2.48 10.31
CA VAL A 254 12.38 -2.01 9.83
C VAL A 254 12.47 -0.48 9.86
N VAL A 255 11.42 0.22 9.45
CA VAL A 255 11.37 1.69 9.51
C VAL A 255 11.26 2.19 10.95
N GLN A 256 10.47 1.53 11.81
CA GLN A 256 10.38 1.88 13.23
C GLN A 256 11.74 1.77 13.93
N GLU A 257 12.46 0.66 13.73
CA GLU A 257 13.80 0.46 14.26
C GLU A 257 14.78 1.53 13.77
N TYR A 258 14.71 1.89 12.49
CA TYR A 258 15.56 2.93 11.92
C TYR A 258 15.28 4.31 12.54
N ILE A 259 14.00 4.68 12.72
CA ILE A 259 13.62 5.94 13.37
C ILE A 259 14.12 5.96 14.82
N ALA A 260 13.92 4.86 15.56
CA ALA A 260 14.36 4.76 16.95
C ALA A 260 15.89 4.89 17.08
N ALA A 261 16.65 4.24 16.18
CA ALA A 261 18.11 4.29 16.18
C ALA A 261 18.69 5.65 15.75
N ASN A 262 17.92 6.46 15.01
CA ASN A 262 18.37 7.74 14.45
C ASN A 262 17.56 8.94 14.98
N SER A 263 16.91 8.81 16.13
CA SER A 263 16.11 9.89 16.72
C SER A 263 17.00 10.98 17.34
N PRO A 264 16.77 12.28 17.05
CA PRO A 264 15.77 12.81 16.14
C PRO A 264 16.16 12.62 14.67
N VAL A 265 15.23 12.12 13.83
CA VAL A 265 15.44 12.08 12.39
C VAL A 265 15.29 13.49 11.79
N ASN A 266 16.16 13.84 10.85
CA ASN A 266 16.16 15.15 10.19
C ASN A 266 16.44 14.99 8.70
N VAL A 267 15.60 14.21 8.02
CA VAL A 267 15.81 13.84 6.61
C VAL A 267 15.39 14.98 5.70
N ALA A 268 16.30 15.38 4.82
CA ALA A 268 16.07 16.33 3.75
C ALA A 268 16.24 15.64 2.39
N VAL A 269 15.48 16.12 1.40
CA VAL A 269 15.69 15.78 -0.02
C VAL A 269 17.09 16.25 -0.41
N ASP A 270 17.87 15.37 -1.01
CA ASP A 270 19.25 15.64 -1.37
C ASP A 270 19.49 15.72 -2.87
N GLY A 271 18.50 15.37 -3.69
CA GLY A 271 18.57 15.43 -5.15
C GLY A 271 19.02 14.12 -5.79
N ARG A 272 18.93 12.99 -5.07
CA ARG A 272 19.17 11.65 -5.64
C ARG A 272 18.21 11.29 -6.78
N ILE A 273 17.04 11.96 -6.88
CA ILE A 273 16.14 11.88 -8.03
C ILE A 273 15.93 13.28 -8.62
N ALA A 274 16.43 13.50 -9.84
CA ALA A 274 16.30 14.79 -10.52
C ALA A 274 15.56 14.70 -11.86
N VAL A 275 14.84 15.77 -12.22
CA VAL A 275 14.10 15.90 -13.49
C VAL A 275 14.90 16.73 -14.49
N GLY A 276 15.00 16.26 -15.73
CA GLY A 276 15.69 16.94 -16.84
C GLY A 276 17.21 16.79 -16.82
N ALA A 277 17.92 17.85 -17.24
CA ALA A 277 19.39 17.91 -17.29
C ALA A 277 20.05 18.27 -15.93
N GLY A 278 19.26 18.32 -14.85
CA GLY A 278 19.80 18.53 -13.51
C GLY A 278 20.72 17.39 -13.10
N THR A 279 21.82 17.68 -12.42
CA THR A 279 22.74 16.64 -11.92
C THR A 279 22.14 16.02 -10.68
N ALA A 280 21.77 14.73 -10.73
CA ALA A 280 21.38 14.01 -9.52
C ALA A 280 22.62 13.78 -8.65
N THR A 281 22.53 14.13 -7.39
CA THR A 281 23.61 14.04 -6.40
C THR A 281 23.63 12.66 -5.77
N THR A 282 24.82 12.19 -5.40
CA THR A 282 24.96 11.01 -4.54
C THR A 282 25.31 11.51 -3.14
N SER A 283 24.41 11.33 -2.19
CA SER A 283 24.75 11.60 -0.80
C SER A 283 25.63 10.48 -0.26
N ALA A 284 26.75 10.86 0.35
CA ALA A 284 27.47 9.97 1.25
C ALA A 284 26.54 9.66 2.45
N PRO A 285 26.57 8.44 3.01
CA PRO A 285 25.69 8.06 4.10
C PRO A 285 25.99 8.93 5.33
N THR A 286 25.08 9.85 5.66
CA THR A 286 25.12 10.56 6.95
C THR A 286 24.56 9.67 8.03
N THR A 287 25.37 8.72 8.51
CA THR A 287 25.45 8.17 9.89
C THR A 287 26.12 6.80 9.86
N SER A 288 27.21 6.65 10.62
CA SER A 288 27.68 5.34 11.06
C SER A 288 26.69 4.82 12.12
N ALA A 289 25.86 3.84 11.75
CA ALA A 289 24.95 3.22 12.70
C ALA A 289 25.74 2.53 13.84
N PRO A 290 25.40 2.75 15.12
CA PRO A 290 25.92 1.94 16.21
C PRO A 290 25.42 0.50 16.09
N VAL A 291 26.24 -0.45 16.56
CA VAL A 291 25.83 -1.85 16.77
C VAL A 291 24.61 -1.86 17.71
N PRO A 292 23.46 -2.48 17.34
CA PRO A 292 22.31 -2.56 18.24
C PRO A 292 22.67 -3.30 19.53
N ALA A 293 22.30 -2.75 20.67
CA ALA A 293 22.23 -3.51 21.91
C ALA A 293 21.19 -4.62 21.77
N SER A 294 21.50 -5.83 22.25
CA SER A 294 20.57 -6.96 22.25
C SER A 294 19.34 -6.64 23.11
N LEU A 295 18.14 -6.72 22.54
CA LEU A 295 16.90 -6.69 23.30
C LEU A 295 16.71 -8.00 24.08
N PRO A 296 16.10 -7.97 25.28
CA PRO A 296 15.74 -9.17 26.01
C PRO A 296 14.71 -9.99 25.24
N ASN A 297 14.96 -11.29 25.12
CA ASN A 297 14.04 -12.28 24.55
C ASN A 297 12.68 -12.21 25.26
N THR A 298 11.62 -11.83 24.53
CA THR A 298 10.23 -11.92 24.99
C THR A 298 9.60 -13.30 24.77
N SER A 299 10.40 -14.32 24.47
CA SER A 299 9.92 -15.70 24.29
C SER A 299 9.68 -16.47 25.60
N VAL A 300 9.80 -15.82 26.76
CA VAL A 300 9.49 -16.45 28.06
C VAL A 300 8.24 -15.78 28.63
N GLY A 301 7.06 -16.29 28.26
CA GLY A 301 5.80 -15.92 28.95
C GLY A 301 4.54 -15.71 28.10
N LEU A 302 4.48 -16.11 26.84
CA LEU A 302 3.20 -16.13 26.12
C LEU A 302 2.32 -17.28 26.63
N LEU A 303 1.36 -16.93 27.48
CA LEU A 303 0.16 -17.74 27.72
C LEU A 303 -0.52 -18.04 26.37
N GLU A 304 -0.95 -19.28 26.21
CA GLU A 304 -1.40 -19.91 24.97
C GLU A 304 -2.52 -19.15 24.22
N PRO A 305 -2.45 -19.02 22.87
CA PRO A 305 -3.44 -18.29 22.08
C PRO A 305 -4.70 -19.10 21.73
N LEU A 306 -4.88 -20.32 22.26
CA LEU A 306 -6.01 -21.18 21.87
C LEU A 306 -7.38 -20.72 22.42
N ASN A 307 -7.42 -20.01 23.56
CA ASN A 307 -8.70 -19.65 24.17
C ASN A 307 -9.37 -18.41 23.54
N LEU A 308 -8.62 -17.56 22.82
CA LEU A 308 -9.17 -16.35 22.19
C LEU A 308 -9.86 -16.64 20.85
N LEU A 309 -9.42 -17.70 20.14
CA LEU A 309 -10.05 -18.17 18.90
C LEU A 309 -11.37 -18.91 19.17
N ALA A 310 -11.51 -19.59 20.31
CA ALA A 310 -12.72 -20.31 20.68
C ALA A 310 -13.91 -19.36 20.98
N SER A 311 -13.66 -18.18 21.56
CA SER A 311 -14.72 -17.21 21.90
C SER A 311 -15.30 -16.47 20.69
N LEU A 312 -14.52 -16.34 19.60
CA LEU A 312 -14.98 -15.69 18.36
C LEU A 312 -15.82 -16.64 17.47
N GLY A 313 -15.56 -17.95 17.52
CA GLY A 313 -16.31 -18.95 16.75
C GLY A 313 -17.73 -19.21 17.27
N ALA A 314 -17.95 -19.20 18.59
CA ALA A 314 -19.26 -19.51 19.18
C ALA A 314 -20.30 -18.39 18.96
N SER A 315 -19.86 -17.14 18.92
CA SER A 315 -20.74 -15.96 18.78
C SER A 315 -21.31 -15.79 17.37
N ALA A 316 -20.58 -16.24 16.34
CA ALA A 316 -21.02 -16.19 14.95
C ALA A 316 -22.08 -17.27 14.62
N LEU A 317 -22.01 -18.44 15.26
CA LEU A 317 -22.96 -19.55 15.07
C LEU A 317 -24.31 -19.30 15.76
N ALA A 318 -24.34 -18.62 16.91
CA ALA A 318 -25.57 -18.29 17.62
C ALA A 318 -26.40 -17.21 16.91
N GLY A 319 -25.76 -16.20 16.32
CA GLY A 319 -26.44 -15.13 15.57
C GLY A 319 -27.13 -15.62 14.29
N GLY A 320 -26.48 -16.54 13.56
CA GLY A 320 -27.01 -17.09 12.30
C GLY A 320 -28.24 -18.00 12.47
N MET A 321 -28.36 -18.71 13.60
CA MET A 321 -29.52 -19.57 13.86
C MET A 321 -30.78 -18.79 14.29
N ALA A 322 -30.64 -17.64 14.95
CA ALA A 322 -31.78 -16.82 15.39
C ALA A 322 -32.50 -16.12 14.22
N LEU A 323 -31.75 -15.68 13.19
CA LEU A 323 -32.29 -15.07 11.97
C LEU A 323 -33.06 -16.07 11.08
N ARG A 324 -32.63 -17.34 11.06
CA ARG A 324 -33.31 -18.41 10.28
C ARG A 324 -34.65 -18.87 10.88
N ARG A 325 -34.89 -18.66 12.19
CA ARG A 325 -36.17 -19.03 12.85
C ARG A 325 -37.27 -17.95 12.72
N ARG A 326 -36.91 -16.67 12.60
CA ARG A 326 -37.90 -15.57 12.41
C ARG A 326 -38.51 -15.56 11.01
N ALA A 327 -37.77 -15.95 9.97
CA ALA A 327 -38.29 -15.99 8.59
C ALA A 327 -39.28 -17.14 8.33
N ARG A 328 -39.38 -18.13 9.22
CA ARG A 328 -40.24 -19.33 9.04
C ARG A 328 -41.59 -19.24 9.75
N THR A 329 -41.80 -18.23 10.59
CA THR A 329 -43.00 -18.06 11.42
C THR A 329 -43.98 -16.98 10.94
N SER A 330 -43.69 -16.31 9.81
CA SER A 330 -44.54 -15.24 9.26
C SER A 330 -45.12 -15.54 7.87
N ARG A 331 -45.68 -16.75 7.68
CA ARG A 331 -46.64 -17.02 6.58
C ARG A 331 -48.01 -17.34 7.21
N PRO A 332 -49.07 -16.54 6.96
CA PRO A 332 -50.42 -16.96 7.29
C PRO A 332 -50.89 -18.05 6.30
N ALA A 333 -51.74 -18.93 6.81
CA ALA A 333 -52.33 -20.08 6.12
C ALA A 333 -53.46 -19.67 5.16
N GLU A 334 -53.47 -20.34 4.00
CA GLU A 334 -54.61 -20.90 3.25
C GLU A 334 -55.92 -20.09 3.09
N ALA A 335 -56.28 -19.85 1.83
CA ALA A 335 -57.67 -19.85 1.37
C ALA A 335 -57.73 -20.68 0.09
N ASP A 336 -58.52 -21.73 0.17
CA ASP A 336 -58.64 -22.84 -0.78
C ASP A 336 -59.86 -22.64 -1.69
N LEU A 337 -59.73 -23.13 -2.93
CA LEU A 337 -60.78 -23.59 -3.87
C LEU A 337 -61.67 -22.55 -4.58
N VAL A 338 -61.78 -22.66 -5.91
CA VAL A 338 -62.76 -23.54 -6.59
C VAL A 338 -62.40 -23.67 -8.08
N GLU A 339 -62.41 -24.91 -8.53
CA GLU A 339 -62.29 -25.42 -9.91
C GLU A 339 -63.70 -25.45 -10.54
N ILE A 340 -63.86 -24.97 -11.79
CA ILE A 340 -64.96 -25.39 -12.68
C ILE A 340 -64.44 -25.41 -14.12
N GLU A 341 -64.44 -26.60 -14.72
CA GLU A 341 -64.30 -26.87 -16.16
C GLU A 341 -65.55 -26.40 -16.93
N GLU A 342 -65.34 -25.70 -18.05
CA GLU A 342 -65.66 -26.14 -19.44
C GLU A 342 -64.91 -25.25 -20.44
#